data_AF-B6H0A6-F1
#
_entry.id   AF-B6H0A6-F1
#
_cell.length_a   1.000
_cell.length_b   1.000
_cell.length_c   1.000
_cell.angle_alpha   90.00
_cell.angle_beta   90.00
_cell.angle_gamma   90.00
#
_symmetry.space_group_name_H-M   'P 1'
#
loop_
_entity.id
_entity.type
_entity.pdbx_description
1 polymer ?
#
loop_
_entity_poly.entity_id
_entity_poly.type
_entity_poly.pdbx_seq_one_letter_code
_entity_poly.pdbx_strand_id
1 'polypeptide(L)'
;MDFTGLLCTLCTLRCNQWLAIVIVFISYIALVGLLRYRRMAKIEAPFAPGKKDLSEMTVKEAHAILNQLQELEFPHAFAKARKMALLKAGGIPTMSKLFAVTGQNNKRNSGKRAVDTEIVLREVQSKPRDSDRYASAVARMNYLHARYRRANKITDNDLLHTLGDGLAEILNVVEREEWRKLTDVEKCALVHDIPNPETRLYNFQRKTLQPWYVRPTFWSRWGLGALLVRALGGKVPGSRGDRYQPGGYDLMTIGPDPQKEHGAEEMRSDIEVIKARGLATCPFSQAKSGHFE
;
A
#
# COMPACT_ATOMS: atom_id res chain seq x y z
N MET A 1 -10.55 -58.71 -39.06
CA MET A 1 -9.92 -57.68 -38.20
C MET A 1 -11.04 -56.91 -37.55
N ASP A 2 -11.17 -57.00 -36.23
CA ASP A 2 -12.37 -56.59 -35.49
C ASP A 2 -12.30 -55.09 -35.12
N PHE A 3 -12.79 -54.24 -36.02
CA PHE A 3 -12.70 -52.77 -35.92
C PHE A 3 -13.50 -52.20 -34.74
N THR A 4 -14.57 -52.88 -34.32
CA THR A 4 -15.44 -52.50 -33.20
C THR A 4 -14.74 -52.65 -31.84
N GLY A 5 -13.94 -53.70 -31.65
CA GLY A 5 -13.15 -53.90 -30.44
C GLY A 5 -12.11 -52.79 -30.24
N LEU A 6 -11.38 -52.44 -31.30
CA LEU A 6 -10.33 -51.40 -31.26
C LEU A 6 -10.90 -50.00 -30.94
N LEU A 7 -12.07 -49.66 -31.50
CA LEU A 7 -12.80 -48.41 -31.22
C LEU A 7 -13.27 -48.34 -29.76
N CYS A 8 -13.74 -49.46 -29.19
CA CYS A 8 -14.19 -49.53 -27.80
C CYS A 8 -13.02 -49.39 -26.80
N THR A 9 -11.87 -50.01 -27.09
CA THR A 9 -10.65 -49.88 -26.27
C THR A 9 -10.07 -48.47 -26.33
N LEU A 10 -10.04 -47.83 -27.51
CA LEU A 10 -9.59 -46.44 -27.67
C LEU A 10 -10.53 -45.44 -26.96
N CYS A 11 -11.84 -45.71 -26.95
CA CYS A 11 -12.83 -44.88 -26.26
C CYS A 11 -12.70 -44.98 -24.73
N THR A 12 -12.51 -46.19 -24.20
CA THR A 12 -12.29 -46.43 -22.76
C THR A 12 -10.94 -45.89 -22.27
N LEU A 13 -9.87 -46.02 -23.06
CA LEU A 13 -8.57 -45.40 -22.78
C LEU A 13 -8.65 -43.87 -22.74
N ARG A 14 -9.35 -43.24 -23.70
CA ARG A 14 -9.60 -41.79 -23.70
C ARG A 14 -10.46 -41.37 -22.51
N CYS A 15 -11.50 -42.12 -22.17
CA CYS A 15 -12.34 -41.86 -20.99
C CYS A 15 -11.54 -41.90 -19.68
N ASN A 16 -10.66 -42.90 -19.51
CA ASN A 16 -9.76 -43.00 -18.36
C ASN A 16 -8.72 -41.86 -18.31
N GLN A 17 -8.22 -41.39 -19.46
CA GLN A 17 -7.33 -40.23 -19.52
C GLN A 17 -8.02 -38.95 -19.07
N TRP A 18 -9.25 -38.70 -19.50
CA TRP A 18 -10.03 -37.55 -19.06
C TRP A 18 -10.35 -37.62 -17.56
N LEU A 19 -10.73 -38.79 -17.06
CA LEU A 19 -10.95 -39.00 -15.62
C LEU A 19 -9.68 -38.74 -14.81
N ALA A 20 -8.52 -39.22 -15.26
CA ALA A 20 -7.24 -38.95 -14.61
C ALA A 20 -6.90 -37.45 -14.60
N ILE A 21 -7.10 -36.74 -15.71
CA ILE A 21 -6.89 -35.29 -15.80
C ILE A 21 -7.81 -34.55 -14.82
N VAL A 22 -9.10 -34.93 -14.75
CA VAL A 22 -10.07 -34.32 -13.83
C VAL A 22 -9.67 -34.57 -12.37
N ILE A 23 -9.24 -35.79 -12.02
CA ILE A 23 -8.77 -36.11 -10.65
C ILE A 23 -7.52 -35.31 -10.29
N VAL A 24 -6.54 -35.22 -11.20
CA VAL A 24 -5.33 -34.41 -10.99
C VAL A 24 -5.68 -32.94 -10.84
N PHE A 25 -6.60 -32.42 -11.64
CA PHE A 25 -7.05 -31.04 -11.55
C PHE A 25 -7.79 -30.72 -10.23
N ILE A 26 -8.73 -31.58 -9.83
CA ILE A 26 -9.48 -31.41 -8.57
C ILE A 26 -8.55 -31.54 -7.37
N SER A 27 -7.65 -32.55 -7.36
CA SER A 27 -6.68 -32.72 -6.27
C SER A 27 -5.70 -31.54 -6.20
N TYR A 28 -5.28 -30.99 -7.34
CA TYR A 28 -4.48 -29.78 -7.39
C TYR A 28 -5.23 -28.57 -6.81
N ILE A 29 -6.48 -28.31 -7.21
CA ILE A 29 -7.28 -27.21 -6.66
C ILE A 29 -7.49 -27.39 -5.15
N ALA A 30 -7.82 -28.59 -4.70
CA ALA A 30 -8.02 -28.88 -3.28
C ALA A 30 -6.73 -28.65 -2.47
N LEU A 31 -5.59 -29.11 -2.99
CA LEU A 31 -4.28 -28.90 -2.37
C LEU A 31 -3.92 -27.41 -2.31
N VAL A 32 -4.11 -26.67 -3.39
CA VAL A 32 -3.87 -25.22 -3.44
C VAL A 32 -4.77 -24.49 -2.45
N GLY A 33 -6.06 -24.81 -2.42
CA GLY A 33 -7.01 -24.26 -1.45
C GLY A 33 -6.57 -24.51 -0.01
N LEU A 34 -6.23 -25.77 0.32
CA LEU A 34 -5.76 -26.15 1.64
C LEU A 34 -4.49 -25.36 2.03
N LEU A 35 -3.51 -25.27 1.14
CA LEU A 35 -2.25 -24.55 1.42
C LEU A 35 -2.47 -23.04 1.62
N ARG A 36 -3.38 -22.43 0.85
CA ARG A 36 -3.75 -21.01 0.99
C ARG A 36 -4.49 -20.73 2.30
N TYR A 37 -5.49 -21.53 2.65
CA TYR A 37 -6.18 -21.41 3.94
C TYR A 37 -5.23 -21.65 5.12
N ARG A 38 -4.29 -22.60 5.00
CA ARG A 38 -3.24 -22.80 6.02
C ARG A 38 -2.33 -21.58 6.15
N ARG A 39 -2.04 -20.85 5.07
CA ARG A 39 -1.24 -19.62 5.11
C ARG A 39 -2.03 -18.49 5.77
N MET A 40 -3.29 -18.31 5.39
CA MET A 40 -4.20 -17.34 6.03
C MET A 40 -4.26 -17.56 7.54
N ALA A 41 -4.51 -18.80 7.99
CA ALA A 41 -4.52 -19.14 9.41
C ALA A 41 -3.18 -18.85 10.11
N LYS A 42 -2.04 -19.05 9.43
CA LYS A 42 -0.72 -18.69 9.98
C LYS A 42 -0.52 -17.18 10.11
N ILE A 43 -1.06 -16.38 9.19
CA ILE A 43 -1.03 -14.92 9.25
C ILE A 43 -1.86 -14.42 10.43
N GLU A 44 -3.03 -15.02 10.67
CA GLU A 44 -3.94 -14.61 11.74
C GLU A 44 -3.56 -15.16 13.12
N ALA A 45 -2.86 -16.30 13.20
CA ALA A 45 -2.55 -16.99 14.46
C ALA A 45 -1.89 -16.13 15.56
N PRO A 46 -1.01 -15.15 15.25
CA PRO A 46 -0.46 -14.23 16.26
C PRO A 46 -1.48 -13.23 16.81
N PHE A 47 -2.50 -12.88 16.03
CA PHE A 47 -3.52 -11.87 16.33
C PHE A 47 -4.87 -12.49 16.74
N ALA A 48 -4.86 -13.77 17.11
CA ALA A 48 -6.05 -14.45 17.62
C ALA A 48 -6.49 -13.83 18.97
N PRO A 49 -7.79 -13.91 19.33
CA PRO A 49 -8.30 -13.36 20.59
C PRO A 49 -7.47 -13.80 21.80
N GLY A 50 -7.08 -12.84 22.64
CA GLY A 50 -6.26 -13.09 23.84
C GLY A 50 -4.75 -13.22 23.60
N LYS A 51 -4.27 -13.01 22.37
CA LYS A 51 -2.84 -12.91 22.06
C LYS A 51 -2.43 -11.46 21.83
N LYS A 52 -2.15 -11.09 20.58
CA LYS A 52 -1.65 -9.78 20.19
C LYS A 52 -2.77 -8.95 19.58
N ASP A 53 -2.93 -7.70 20.02
CA ASP A 53 -3.90 -6.80 19.39
C ASP A 53 -3.40 -6.32 18.02
N LEU A 54 -4.32 -5.98 17.11
CA LEU A 54 -3.98 -5.43 15.79
C LEU A 54 -3.18 -4.12 15.91
N SER A 55 -3.45 -3.34 16.96
CA SER A 55 -2.73 -2.12 17.29
C SER A 55 -1.26 -2.35 17.68
N GLU A 56 -0.82 -3.59 17.91
CA GLU A 56 0.56 -3.91 18.27
C GLU A 56 1.37 -4.49 17.10
N MET A 57 0.75 -4.64 15.92
CA MET A 57 1.45 -5.10 14.72
C MET A 57 2.70 -4.24 14.48
N THR A 58 3.81 -4.81 14.03
CA THR A 58 5.02 -4.04 13.74
C THR A 58 5.13 -3.78 12.25
N VAL A 59 5.84 -2.72 11.85
CA VAL A 59 6.16 -2.44 10.43
C VAL A 59 6.79 -3.65 9.74
N LYS A 60 7.60 -4.44 10.46
CA LYS A 60 8.22 -5.67 9.94
C LYS A 60 7.19 -6.77 9.71
N GLU A 61 6.26 -6.97 10.64
CA GLU A 61 5.17 -7.94 10.49
C GLU A 61 4.22 -7.53 9.36
N ALA A 62 3.80 -6.25 9.32
CA ALA A 62 2.99 -5.71 8.25
C ALA A 62 3.66 -5.91 6.88
N HIS A 63 4.95 -5.61 6.76
CA HIS A 63 5.72 -5.86 5.54
C HIS A 63 5.78 -7.35 5.16
N ALA A 64 5.96 -8.25 6.14
CA ALA A 64 6.00 -9.69 5.89
C ALA A 64 4.63 -10.23 5.42
N ILE A 65 3.53 -9.71 5.98
CA ILE A 65 2.17 -10.03 5.53
C ILE A 65 1.97 -9.50 4.10
N LEU A 66 2.32 -8.24 3.84
CA LEU A 66 2.22 -7.63 2.50
C LEU A 66 2.98 -8.41 1.43
N ASN A 67 4.20 -8.86 1.72
CA ASN A 67 4.97 -9.66 0.77
C ASN A 67 4.28 -11.00 0.48
N GLN A 68 3.74 -11.69 1.49
CA GLN A 68 2.99 -12.93 1.27
C GLN A 68 1.73 -12.71 0.42
N LEU A 69 1.01 -11.60 0.67
CA LEU A 69 -0.17 -11.24 -0.12
C LEU A 69 0.19 -10.98 -1.59
N GLN A 70 1.28 -10.23 -1.83
CA GLN A 70 1.73 -9.85 -3.17
C GLN A 70 2.36 -10.99 -3.96
N GLU A 71 3.05 -11.92 -3.32
CA GLU A 71 3.81 -12.96 -4.01
C GLU A 71 3.02 -14.28 -4.12
N LEU A 72 2.17 -14.58 -3.14
CA LEU A 72 1.63 -15.94 -2.99
C LEU A 72 0.10 -16.03 -2.94
N GLU A 73 -0.58 -15.08 -2.29
CA GLU A 73 -2.05 -15.11 -2.15
C GLU A 73 -2.75 -14.46 -3.35
N PHE A 74 -2.43 -13.20 -3.63
CA PHE A 74 -3.16 -12.33 -4.56
C PHE A 74 -2.25 -11.61 -5.58
N PRO A 75 -1.28 -12.29 -6.22
CA PRO A 75 -0.29 -11.63 -7.08
C PRO A 75 -0.92 -10.89 -8.27
N HIS A 76 -1.98 -11.47 -8.85
CA HIS A 76 -2.69 -10.87 -9.98
C HIS A 76 -3.56 -9.69 -9.56
N ALA A 77 -4.33 -9.80 -8.47
CA ALA A 77 -5.10 -8.67 -7.95
C ALA A 77 -4.20 -7.49 -7.55
N PHE A 78 -3.08 -7.71 -6.83
CA PHE A 78 -2.16 -6.62 -6.50
C PHE A 78 -1.53 -5.99 -7.74
N ALA A 79 -1.16 -6.78 -8.75
CA ALA A 79 -0.65 -6.23 -10.01
C ALA A 79 -1.72 -5.44 -10.78
N LYS A 80 -2.96 -5.92 -10.80
CA LYS A 80 -4.09 -5.24 -11.44
C LYS A 80 -4.44 -3.94 -10.71
N ALA A 81 -4.53 -3.97 -9.39
CA ALA A 81 -4.79 -2.81 -8.54
C ALA A 81 -3.75 -1.71 -8.77
N ARG A 82 -2.45 -2.05 -8.80
CA ARG A 82 -1.38 -1.08 -9.14
C ARG A 82 -1.59 -0.44 -10.51
N LYS A 83 -1.95 -1.22 -11.54
CA LYS A 83 -2.23 -0.69 -12.88
C LYS A 83 -3.46 0.21 -12.90
N MET A 84 -4.52 -0.15 -12.19
CA MET A 84 -5.74 0.66 -12.07
C MET A 84 -5.47 1.98 -11.34
N ALA A 85 -4.76 1.95 -10.20
CA ALA A 85 -4.38 3.15 -9.47
C ALA A 85 -3.51 4.10 -10.31
N LEU A 86 -2.55 3.56 -11.08
CA LEU A 86 -1.74 4.36 -12.00
C LEU A 86 -2.55 4.97 -13.15
N LEU A 87 -3.54 4.24 -13.67
CA LEU A 87 -4.43 4.75 -14.69
C LEU A 87 -5.28 5.91 -14.14
N LYS A 88 -5.83 5.76 -12.92
CA LYS A 88 -6.57 6.81 -12.22
C LYS A 88 -5.73 8.05 -11.95
N ALA A 89 -4.50 7.87 -11.46
CA ALA A 89 -3.54 8.97 -11.29
C ALA A 89 -3.23 9.70 -12.61
N GLY A 90 -3.23 8.96 -13.73
CA GLY A 90 -3.10 9.53 -15.08
C GLY A 90 -4.29 10.36 -15.54
N GLY A 91 -5.45 10.19 -14.91
CA GLY A 91 -6.69 10.94 -15.18
C GLY A 91 -6.89 12.19 -14.32
N ILE A 92 -6.01 12.46 -13.34
CA ILE A 92 -6.07 13.69 -12.54
C ILE A 92 -5.72 14.87 -13.46
N PRO A 93 -6.55 15.93 -13.58
CA PRO A 93 -6.35 16.99 -14.57
C PRO A 93 -4.97 17.67 -14.53
N THR A 94 -4.43 17.89 -13.34
CA THR A 94 -3.08 18.42 -13.09
C THR A 94 -2.00 17.51 -13.67
N MET A 95 -2.09 16.21 -13.39
CA MET A 95 -1.15 15.18 -13.85
C MET A 95 -1.29 14.92 -15.36
N SER A 96 -2.51 14.83 -15.89
CA SER A 96 -2.76 14.66 -17.33
C SER A 96 -2.16 15.84 -18.12
N LYS A 97 -2.38 17.07 -17.66
CA LYS A 97 -1.80 18.28 -18.27
C LYS A 97 -0.28 18.25 -18.18
N LEU A 98 0.29 17.83 -17.05
CA LEU A 98 1.73 17.71 -16.89
C LEU A 98 2.32 16.68 -17.86
N PHE A 99 1.67 15.53 -18.06
CA PHE A 99 2.14 14.52 -18.99
C PHE A 99 2.02 14.94 -20.46
N ALA A 100 1.02 15.75 -20.80
CA ALA A 100 0.87 16.33 -22.12
C ALA A 100 2.04 17.29 -22.42
N VAL A 101 2.28 18.28 -21.54
CA VAL A 101 3.33 19.29 -21.78
C VAL A 101 4.75 18.72 -21.71
N THR A 102 4.98 17.65 -20.95
CA THR A 102 6.29 16.98 -20.86
C THR A 102 6.49 15.92 -21.94
N GLY A 103 5.48 15.62 -22.76
CA GLY A 103 5.52 14.55 -23.76
C GLY A 103 5.69 13.15 -23.15
N GLN A 104 5.33 12.96 -21.88
CA GLN A 104 5.51 11.71 -21.15
C GLN A 104 4.38 10.71 -21.40
N ASN A 105 3.23 11.17 -21.92
CA ASN A 105 2.10 10.31 -22.29
C ASN A 105 1.85 10.30 -23.81
N ASN A 106 2.91 10.08 -24.59
CA ASN A 106 2.82 9.86 -26.05
C ASN A 106 3.23 8.42 -26.41
N LYS A 107 2.96 7.98 -27.66
CA LYS A 107 3.24 6.61 -28.14
C LYS A 107 4.70 6.17 -27.94
N ARG A 108 5.65 7.10 -27.97
CA ARG A 108 7.09 6.83 -27.83
C ARG A 108 7.53 6.61 -26.38
N ASN A 109 6.98 7.40 -25.45
CA ASN A 109 7.47 7.49 -24.07
C ASN A 109 6.57 6.80 -23.05
N SER A 110 5.27 6.61 -23.34
CA SER A 110 4.29 6.13 -22.37
C SER A 110 4.60 4.73 -21.84
N GLY A 111 5.01 3.80 -22.72
CA GLY A 111 5.34 2.42 -22.34
C GLY A 111 6.53 2.34 -21.38
N LYS A 112 7.65 2.98 -21.73
CA LYS A 112 8.84 3.03 -20.87
C LYS A 112 8.51 3.66 -19.51
N ARG A 113 7.78 4.79 -19.52
CA ARG A 113 7.36 5.46 -18.28
C ARG A 113 6.49 4.57 -17.40
N ALA A 114 5.54 3.84 -17.98
CA ALA A 114 4.67 2.94 -17.22
C ALA A 114 5.49 1.84 -16.52
N VAL A 115 6.45 1.25 -17.23
CA VAL A 115 7.37 0.25 -16.67
C VAL A 115 8.28 0.85 -15.59
N ASP A 116 8.88 2.02 -15.83
CA ASP A 116 9.73 2.71 -14.85
C ASP A 116 8.94 3.02 -13.56
N THR A 117 7.71 3.50 -13.68
CA THR A 117 6.83 3.76 -12.55
C THR A 117 6.48 2.47 -11.80
N GLU A 118 6.18 1.39 -12.53
CA GLU A 118 5.89 0.08 -11.90
C GLU A 118 7.09 -0.44 -11.11
N ILE A 119 8.31 -0.35 -11.66
CA ILE A 119 9.53 -0.77 -10.99
C ILE A 119 9.73 0.03 -9.70
N VAL A 120 9.67 1.36 -9.78
CA VAL A 120 9.86 2.22 -8.60
C VAL A 120 8.82 1.91 -7.53
N LEU A 121 7.54 1.78 -7.88
CA LEU A 121 6.49 1.45 -6.91
C LEU A 121 6.68 0.07 -6.30
N ARG A 122 7.05 -0.94 -7.11
CA ARG A 122 7.33 -2.28 -6.59
C ARG A 122 8.49 -2.27 -5.61
N GLU A 123 9.58 -1.56 -5.91
CA GLU A 123 10.72 -1.46 -4.99
C GLU A 123 10.35 -0.76 -3.68
N VAL A 124 9.48 0.26 -3.71
CA VAL A 124 8.97 0.92 -2.50
C VAL A 124 8.06 0.01 -1.67
N GLN A 125 7.30 -0.88 -2.32
CA GLN A 125 6.33 -1.74 -1.65
C GLN A 125 6.93 -3.06 -1.12
N SER A 126 7.82 -3.70 -1.90
CA SER A 126 8.30 -5.06 -1.62
C SER A 126 9.66 -5.13 -0.95
N LYS A 127 10.39 -4.03 -0.85
CA LYS A 127 11.69 -4.02 -0.16
C LYS A 127 11.55 -3.67 1.32
N PRO A 128 12.34 -4.31 2.20
CA PRO A 128 12.41 -3.94 3.60
C PRO A 128 12.69 -2.44 3.74
N ARG A 129 12.01 -1.79 4.69
CA ARG A 129 12.08 -0.33 4.89
C ARG A 129 13.47 0.16 5.29
N ASP A 130 14.30 -0.72 5.83
CA ASP A 130 15.69 -0.48 6.22
C ASP A 130 16.72 -0.82 5.12
N SER A 131 16.28 -1.28 3.95
CA SER A 131 17.16 -1.63 2.83
C SER A 131 17.59 -0.44 1.98
N ASP A 132 18.81 -0.51 1.44
CA ASP A 132 19.33 0.48 0.49
C ASP A 132 18.48 0.56 -0.79
N ARG A 133 17.89 -0.56 -1.22
CA ARG A 133 17.00 -0.59 -2.39
C ARG A 133 15.73 0.21 -2.16
N TYR A 134 15.09 0.06 -0.99
CA TYR A 134 13.95 0.88 -0.61
C TYR A 134 14.33 2.37 -0.55
N ALA A 135 15.43 2.70 0.14
CA ALA A 135 15.89 4.08 0.29
C ALA A 135 16.17 4.73 -1.08
N SER A 136 16.84 4.02 -1.97
CA SER A 136 17.16 4.45 -3.34
C SER A 136 15.92 4.68 -4.18
N ALA A 137 14.94 3.76 -4.13
CA ALA A 137 13.70 3.88 -4.88
C ALA A 137 12.90 5.12 -4.46
N VAL A 138 12.73 5.34 -3.14
CA VAL A 138 12.00 6.53 -2.66
C VAL A 138 12.79 7.82 -2.91
N ALA A 139 14.13 7.80 -2.79
CA ALA A 139 14.96 8.95 -3.13
C ALA A 139 14.84 9.31 -4.62
N ARG A 140 14.83 8.30 -5.51
CA ARG A 140 14.63 8.49 -6.95
C ARG A 140 13.26 9.06 -7.26
N MET A 141 12.20 8.54 -6.65
CA MET A 141 10.85 9.08 -6.79
C MET A 141 10.78 10.55 -6.36
N ASN A 142 11.33 10.88 -5.19
CA ASN A 142 11.37 12.25 -4.68
C ASN A 142 12.13 13.18 -5.63
N TYR A 143 13.29 12.75 -6.14
CA TYR A 143 14.07 13.53 -7.11
C TYR A 143 13.28 13.84 -8.38
N LEU A 144 12.60 12.83 -8.94
CA LEU A 144 11.80 12.98 -10.16
C LEU A 144 10.61 13.94 -9.95
N HIS A 145 10.01 13.94 -8.77
CA HIS A 145 8.90 14.84 -8.43
C HIS A 145 9.36 16.25 -7.99
N ALA A 146 10.57 16.42 -7.46
CA ALA A 146 11.01 17.64 -6.79
C ALA A 146 10.90 18.92 -7.64
N ARG A 147 11.25 18.85 -8.94
CA ARG A 147 11.12 20.00 -9.85
C ARG A 147 9.66 20.44 -10.01
N TYR A 148 8.76 19.48 -10.19
CA TYR A 148 7.34 19.73 -10.44
C TYR A 148 6.59 20.12 -9.17
N ARG A 149 7.00 19.57 -8.02
CA ARG A 149 6.54 19.98 -6.68
C ARG A 149 6.87 21.45 -6.41
N ARG A 150 8.13 21.87 -6.63
CA ARG A 150 8.54 23.29 -6.48
C ARG A 150 7.77 24.25 -7.38
N ALA A 151 7.35 23.78 -8.55
CA ALA A 151 6.56 24.56 -9.51
C ALA A 151 5.03 24.43 -9.31
N ASN A 152 4.59 23.82 -8.20
CA ASN A 152 3.19 23.55 -7.87
C ASN A 152 2.41 22.82 -8.99
N LYS A 153 3.09 21.92 -9.71
CA LYS A 153 2.51 21.07 -10.78
C LYS A 153 2.17 19.66 -10.32
N ILE A 154 2.75 19.24 -9.20
CA ILE A 154 2.35 18.07 -8.43
C ILE A 154 2.03 18.62 -7.05
N THR A 155 0.78 18.57 -6.63
CA THR A 155 0.31 19.12 -5.35
C THR A 155 0.32 18.03 -4.27
N ASP A 156 0.11 18.41 -3.01
CA ASP A 156 -0.13 17.44 -1.93
C ASP A 156 -1.41 16.65 -2.16
N ASN A 157 -2.46 17.29 -2.68
CA ASN A 157 -3.72 16.63 -3.03
C ASN A 157 -3.52 15.57 -4.12
N ASP A 158 -2.70 15.85 -5.13
CA ASP A 158 -2.39 14.86 -6.19
C ASP A 158 -1.68 13.62 -5.61
N LEU A 159 -0.72 13.85 -4.69
CA LEU A 159 -0.01 12.75 -4.03
C LEU A 159 -0.91 11.97 -3.08
N LEU A 160 -1.70 12.65 -2.26
CA LEU A 160 -2.65 12.03 -1.33
C LEU A 160 -3.68 11.19 -2.08
N HIS A 161 -4.27 11.73 -3.15
CA HIS A 161 -5.19 11.00 -4.01
C HIS A 161 -4.52 9.78 -4.63
N THR A 162 -3.31 9.92 -5.17
CA THR A 162 -2.58 8.80 -5.80
C THR A 162 -2.24 7.68 -4.81
N LEU A 163 -1.82 8.05 -3.59
CA LEU A 163 -1.48 7.08 -2.54
C LEU A 163 -2.74 6.40 -1.97
N GLY A 164 -3.79 7.18 -1.72
CA GLY A 164 -5.09 6.68 -1.24
C GLY A 164 -5.74 5.74 -2.24
N ASP A 165 -5.78 6.12 -3.52
CA ASP A 165 -6.28 5.26 -4.60
C ASP A 165 -5.46 3.97 -4.70
N GLY A 166 -4.15 4.03 -4.51
CA GLY A 166 -3.29 2.84 -4.51
C GLY A 166 -3.75 1.79 -3.50
N LEU A 167 -4.05 2.22 -2.27
CA LEU A 167 -4.57 1.34 -1.22
C LEU A 167 -6.03 0.91 -1.51
N ALA A 168 -6.89 1.84 -1.89
CA ALA A 168 -8.30 1.58 -2.15
C ALA A 168 -8.49 0.57 -3.30
N GLU A 169 -7.71 0.69 -4.38
CA GLU A 169 -7.76 -0.26 -5.49
C GLU A 169 -7.32 -1.67 -5.10
N ILE A 170 -6.36 -1.81 -4.17
CA ILE A 170 -5.98 -3.13 -3.67
C ILE A 170 -7.18 -3.78 -2.96
N LEU A 171 -7.84 -3.04 -2.06
CA LEU A 171 -9.01 -3.54 -1.33
C LEU A 171 -10.16 -3.88 -2.29
N ASN A 172 -10.48 -2.96 -3.21
CA ASN A 172 -11.58 -3.11 -4.15
C ASN A 172 -11.39 -4.27 -5.14
N VAL A 173 -10.18 -4.44 -5.70
CA VAL A 173 -9.90 -5.51 -6.66
C VAL A 173 -9.94 -6.87 -5.97
N VAL A 174 -9.34 -6.99 -4.79
CA VAL A 174 -9.36 -8.25 -4.03
C VAL A 174 -10.79 -8.61 -3.63
N GLU A 175 -11.58 -7.66 -3.12
CA GLU A 175 -12.96 -7.94 -2.73
C GLU A 175 -13.85 -8.34 -3.92
N ARG A 176 -13.64 -7.75 -5.09
CA ARG A 176 -14.47 -8.02 -6.28
C ARG A 176 -14.08 -9.29 -7.03
N GLU A 177 -12.79 -9.61 -7.10
CA GLU A 177 -12.29 -10.57 -8.10
C GLU A 177 -11.56 -11.78 -7.52
N GLU A 178 -11.14 -11.74 -6.25
CA GLU A 178 -10.41 -12.85 -5.65
C GLU A 178 -11.34 -13.86 -4.99
N TRP A 179 -10.83 -15.08 -4.86
CA TRP A 179 -11.52 -16.24 -4.30
C TRP A 179 -11.86 -16.11 -2.80
N ARG A 180 -11.32 -15.11 -2.11
CA ARG A 180 -11.67 -14.75 -0.72
C ARG A 180 -11.44 -13.25 -0.47
N LYS A 181 -12.09 -12.73 0.57
CA LYS A 181 -11.83 -11.39 1.10
C LYS A 181 -10.55 -11.36 1.94
N LEU A 182 -9.99 -10.15 2.09
CA LEU A 182 -8.92 -9.89 3.04
C LEU A 182 -9.44 -9.99 4.48
N THR A 183 -8.66 -10.59 5.35
CA THR A 183 -8.95 -10.62 6.79
C THR A 183 -8.63 -9.27 7.44
N ASP A 184 -9.12 -9.03 8.66
CA ASP A 184 -8.87 -7.75 9.33
C ASP A 184 -7.39 -7.57 9.71
N VAL A 185 -6.67 -8.68 9.94
CA VAL A 185 -5.20 -8.68 10.08
C VAL A 185 -4.52 -8.23 8.78
N GLU A 186 -4.95 -8.77 7.64
CA GLU A 186 -4.38 -8.42 6.33
C GLU A 186 -4.71 -6.97 5.93
N LYS A 187 -5.92 -6.50 6.22
CA LYS A 187 -6.31 -5.09 6.06
C LYS A 187 -5.49 -4.19 6.98
N CYS A 188 -5.31 -4.56 8.25
CA CYS A 188 -4.47 -3.84 9.20
C CYS A 188 -3.05 -3.70 8.66
N ALA A 189 -2.46 -4.79 8.14
CA ALA A 189 -1.13 -4.76 7.52
C ALA A 189 -1.02 -3.83 6.31
N LEU A 190 -2.10 -3.67 5.53
CA LEU A 190 -2.18 -2.74 4.40
C LEU A 190 -2.25 -1.28 4.82
N VAL A 191 -2.94 -0.99 5.93
CA VAL A 191 -3.14 0.38 6.45
C VAL A 191 -2.19 0.73 7.60
N HIS A 192 -1.26 -0.16 7.90
CA HIS A 192 -0.52 -0.14 9.15
C HIS A 192 0.34 1.11 9.33
N ASP A 193 -0.17 2.02 10.15
CA ASP A 193 0.55 3.00 10.94
C ASP A 193 -0.12 3.00 12.33
N ILE A 194 0.64 2.77 13.41
CA ILE A 194 0.09 2.78 14.78
C ILE A 194 0.44 4.13 15.43
N PRO A 195 -0.52 4.79 16.10
CA PRO A 195 -0.22 5.92 16.97
C PRO A 195 0.61 5.45 18.18
N ASN A 196 1.70 6.14 18.47
CA ASN A 196 2.57 5.85 19.60
C ASN A 196 1.75 5.72 20.92
N PRO A 197 1.91 4.63 21.69
CA PRO A 197 1.09 4.38 22.88
C PRO A 197 1.27 5.44 23.99
N GLU A 198 2.41 6.15 24.02
CA GLU A 198 2.69 7.20 25.00
C GLU A 198 2.13 8.56 24.59
N THR A 199 2.19 8.91 23.30
CA THR A 199 1.81 10.26 22.80
C THR A 199 0.49 10.27 22.04
N ARG A 200 -0.04 9.10 21.65
CA ARG A 200 -1.15 8.90 20.71
C ARG A 200 -0.92 9.52 19.31
N LEU A 201 0.32 9.88 18.97
CA LEU A 201 0.71 10.50 17.70
C LEU A 201 1.39 9.50 16.76
N TYR A 202 1.30 9.69 15.45
CA TYR A 202 1.93 8.82 14.46
C TYR A 202 3.42 9.15 14.28
N ASN A 203 4.29 8.14 14.18
CA ASN A 203 5.73 8.35 13.99
C ASN A 203 6.20 7.96 12.59
N PHE A 204 6.95 8.85 11.94
CA PHE A 204 7.55 8.60 10.64
C PHE A 204 8.84 7.78 10.79
N GLN A 205 8.87 6.53 10.32
CA GLN A 205 10.02 5.63 10.55
C GLN A 205 11.15 5.74 9.50
N ARG A 206 11.01 6.62 8.50
CA ARG A 206 11.97 6.71 7.39
C ARG A 206 13.23 7.48 7.81
N LYS A 207 14.41 6.86 7.66
CA LYS A 207 15.71 7.48 7.93
C LYS A 207 16.09 8.44 6.79
N THR A 208 16.06 9.74 7.06
CA THR A 208 16.50 10.82 6.17
C THR A 208 17.60 11.64 6.85
N LEU A 209 18.25 12.57 6.12
CA LEU A 209 19.26 13.47 6.70
C LEU A 209 18.69 14.40 7.79
N GLN A 210 17.37 14.59 7.83
CA GLN A 210 16.65 15.36 8.83
C GLN A 210 15.49 14.53 9.42
N PRO A 211 15.59 14.10 10.68
CA PRO A 211 14.75 13.05 11.25
C PRO A 211 13.40 13.59 11.74
N TRP A 212 12.60 14.18 10.85
CA TRP A 212 11.27 14.70 11.13
C TRP A 212 10.30 13.59 11.54
N TYR A 213 9.66 13.73 12.70
CA TYR A 213 8.68 12.81 13.27
C TYR A 213 9.22 11.40 13.60
N VAL A 214 10.55 11.25 13.65
CA VAL A 214 11.21 9.97 13.91
C VAL A 214 11.45 9.77 15.40
N ARG A 215 11.03 8.62 15.94
CA ARG A 215 11.22 8.29 17.36
C ARG A 215 12.71 8.14 17.72
N PRO A 216 13.19 8.79 18.79
CA PRO A 216 14.50 8.55 19.35
C PRO A 216 14.51 7.22 20.10
N THR A 217 15.18 6.22 19.54
CA THR A 217 15.50 4.96 20.19
C THR A 217 16.99 4.89 20.42
N PHE A 218 17.44 4.01 21.32
CA PHE A 218 18.86 3.81 21.57
C PHE A 218 19.64 3.55 20.27
N TRP A 219 19.13 2.65 19.42
CA TRP A 219 19.73 2.31 18.12
C TRP A 219 19.60 3.40 17.06
N SER A 220 18.53 4.21 17.06
CA SER A 220 18.41 5.32 16.10
C SER A 220 19.31 6.51 16.44
N ARG A 221 19.79 6.60 17.69
CA ARG A 221 20.70 7.65 18.15
C ARG A 221 22.17 7.26 18.15
N TRP A 222 22.46 5.98 18.43
CA TRP A 222 23.81 5.50 18.73
C TRP A 222 24.23 4.26 17.92
N GLY A 223 23.36 3.71 17.06
CA GLY A 223 23.71 2.59 16.19
C GLY A 223 24.68 2.99 15.07
N LEU A 224 25.27 1.99 14.40
CA LEU A 224 26.25 2.18 13.33
C LEU A 224 25.73 3.10 12.20
N GLY A 225 24.47 2.93 11.79
CA GLY A 225 23.84 3.82 10.80
C GLY A 225 23.68 5.26 11.30
N ALA A 226 23.49 5.47 12.61
CA ALA A 226 23.38 6.81 13.19
C ALA A 226 24.74 7.53 13.25
N LEU A 227 25.82 6.79 13.52
CA LEU A 227 27.19 7.29 13.42
C LEU A 227 27.53 7.68 11.97
N LEU A 228 27.11 6.87 11.01
CA LEU A 228 27.30 7.13 9.57
C LEU A 228 26.53 8.38 9.11
N VAL A 229 25.28 8.55 9.56
CA VAL A 229 24.48 9.76 9.30
C VAL A 229 25.16 11.00 9.90
N ARG A 230 25.74 10.92 11.11
CA ARG A 230 26.48 12.04 11.70
C ARG A 230 27.76 12.36 10.91
N ALA A 231 28.48 11.35 10.45
CA ALA A 231 29.70 11.52 9.64
C ALA A 231 29.41 12.20 8.30
N LEU A 232 28.25 11.93 7.69
CA LEU A 232 27.77 12.58 6.47
C LEU A 232 27.06 13.94 6.72
N GLY A 233 27.18 14.51 7.93
CA GLY A 233 26.60 15.81 8.29
C GLY A 233 25.09 15.81 8.57
N GLY A 234 24.45 14.64 8.52
CA GLY A 234 23.03 14.44 8.85
C GLY A 234 22.77 14.51 10.36
N LYS A 235 21.49 14.67 10.72
CA LYS A 235 21.05 14.75 12.12
C LYS A 235 20.35 13.46 12.53
N VAL A 236 20.57 13.04 13.77
CA VAL A 236 19.92 11.86 14.36
C VAL A 236 18.67 12.27 15.15
N PRO A 237 17.66 11.39 15.28
CA PRO A 237 16.43 11.69 16.02
C PRO A 237 16.72 12.23 17.43
N GLY A 238 16.08 13.33 17.82
CA GLY A 238 16.24 13.98 19.13
C GLY A 238 17.52 14.81 19.31
N SER A 239 18.31 15.06 18.27
CA SER A 239 19.57 15.83 18.37
C SER A 239 19.43 17.36 18.45
N ARG A 240 18.24 17.92 18.21
CA ARG A 240 17.94 19.37 18.32
C ARG A 240 16.65 19.63 19.12
N GLY A 241 16.51 18.94 20.26
CA GLY A 241 15.29 18.97 21.05
C GLY A 241 14.07 18.63 20.19
N ASP A 242 13.03 19.46 20.30
CA ASP A 242 11.74 19.25 19.64
C ASP A 242 11.63 19.79 18.23
N ARG A 243 12.69 20.42 17.68
CA ARG A 243 12.68 20.96 16.32
C ARG A 243 12.19 19.96 15.28
N TYR A 244 12.57 18.69 15.43
CA TYR A 244 12.20 17.62 14.49
C TYR A 244 10.98 16.81 14.95
N GLN A 245 10.26 17.27 15.98
CA GLN A 245 9.03 16.69 16.50
C GLN A 245 9.12 15.17 16.75
N PRO A 246 10.06 14.72 17.60
CA PRO A 246 10.32 13.29 17.84
C PRO A 246 9.13 12.51 18.42
N GLY A 247 8.16 13.22 19.02
CA GLY A 247 6.94 12.64 19.61
C GLY A 247 5.92 12.13 18.59
N GLY A 248 6.06 12.51 17.31
CA GLY A 248 5.15 12.11 16.23
C GLY A 248 4.38 13.29 15.63
N TYR A 249 3.47 13.01 14.70
CA TYR A 249 2.53 13.94 14.10
C TYR A 249 1.09 13.51 14.34
N ASP A 250 0.17 14.47 14.39
CA ASP A 250 -1.27 14.25 14.33
C ASP A 250 -1.81 14.81 13.01
N LEU A 251 -2.70 14.07 12.36
CA LEU A 251 -3.27 14.44 11.07
C LEU A 251 -4.15 15.69 11.16
N MET A 252 -4.71 15.99 12.34
CA MET A 252 -5.51 17.19 12.57
C MET A 252 -4.68 18.47 12.67
N THR A 253 -3.37 18.35 12.90
CA THR A 253 -2.49 19.49 13.26
C THR A 253 -1.19 19.52 12.45
N ILE A 254 -1.00 18.58 11.52
CA ILE A 254 0.19 18.49 10.68
C ILE A 254 0.18 19.59 9.60
N GLY A 255 1.24 20.40 9.54
CA GLY A 255 1.37 21.47 8.55
C GLY A 255 2.47 22.47 8.87
N PRO A 256 2.64 23.53 8.05
CA PRO A 256 3.49 24.68 8.36
C PRO A 256 3.06 25.33 9.67
N ASP A 257 4.00 25.82 10.49
CA ASP A 257 3.69 26.40 11.82
C ASP A 257 2.54 27.42 11.83
N PRO A 258 2.40 28.33 10.84
CA PRO A 258 1.27 29.27 10.80
C PRO A 258 -0.11 28.63 10.58
N GLN A 259 -0.18 27.35 10.23
CA GLN A 259 -1.41 26.66 9.82
C GLN A 259 -1.80 25.50 10.76
N LYS A 260 -0.94 25.12 11.72
CA LYS A 260 -1.14 23.94 12.58
C LYS A 260 -2.38 23.99 13.48
N GLU A 261 -2.83 25.20 13.83
CA GLU A 261 -3.96 25.42 14.76
C GLU A 261 -5.26 25.81 14.03
N HIS A 262 -5.25 25.88 12.70
CA HIS A 262 -6.39 26.31 11.90
C HIS A 262 -7.05 25.12 11.19
N GLY A 263 -8.38 25.18 11.01
CA GLY A 263 -9.14 24.17 10.26
C GLY A 263 -9.58 22.93 11.06
N ALA A 264 -9.24 22.84 12.35
CA ALA A 264 -9.55 21.67 13.16
C ALA A 264 -11.05 21.40 13.35
N GLU A 265 -11.88 22.45 13.46
CA GLU A 265 -13.34 22.32 13.59
C GLU A 265 -13.99 21.89 12.27
N GLU A 266 -13.54 22.45 11.13
CA GLU A 266 -13.99 22.04 9.80
C GLU A 266 -13.64 20.56 9.54
N MET A 267 -12.41 20.15 9.85
CA MET A 267 -11.97 18.77 9.74
C MET A 267 -12.76 17.83 10.66
N ARG A 268 -13.12 18.25 11.88
CA ARG A 268 -13.95 17.43 12.80
C ARG A 268 -15.36 17.23 12.24
N SER A 269 -15.99 18.29 11.76
CA SER A 269 -17.28 18.22 11.08
C SER A 269 -17.23 17.27 9.88
N ASP A 270 -16.21 17.39 9.03
CA ASP A 270 -16.02 16.51 7.88
C ASP A 270 -15.80 15.05 8.29
N ILE A 271 -15.00 14.80 9.33
CA ILE A 271 -14.76 13.46 9.88
C ILE A 271 -16.03 12.85 10.45
N GLU A 272 -16.84 13.62 11.17
CA GLU A 272 -18.13 13.17 11.71
C GLU A 272 -19.12 12.85 10.60
N VAL A 273 -19.19 13.69 9.56
CA VAL A 273 -19.99 13.43 8.35
C VAL A 273 -19.52 12.17 7.63
N ILE A 274 -18.22 11.95 7.47
CA ILE A 274 -17.65 10.75 6.84
C ILE A 274 -17.96 9.49 7.67
N LYS A 275 -17.91 9.59 9.01
CA LYS A 275 -18.20 8.47 9.92
C LYS A 275 -19.69 8.14 10.01
N ALA A 276 -20.54 9.16 10.11
CA ALA A 276 -22.00 9.03 10.19
C ALA A 276 -22.62 8.48 8.89
N ARG A 277 -21.96 8.72 7.75
CA ARG A 277 -22.37 8.19 6.44
C ARG A 277 -22.14 6.69 6.24
N GLY A 278 -21.55 5.98 7.22
CA GLY A 278 -21.53 4.52 7.29
C GLY A 278 -21.54 3.79 5.95
N LEU A 279 -20.37 3.73 5.29
CA LEU A 279 -20.03 3.15 3.96
C LEU A 279 -19.88 4.18 2.82
N ALA A 280 -18.74 4.05 2.13
CA ALA A 280 -18.63 4.13 0.68
C ALA A 280 -19.23 5.35 -0.06
N THR A 281 -19.21 6.55 0.54
CA THR A 281 -19.47 7.77 -0.23
C THR A 281 -18.37 8.80 -0.02
N CYS A 282 -17.73 9.17 -1.13
CA CYS A 282 -16.66 10.15 -1.24
C CYS A 282 -17.01 11.46 -0.49
N PRO A 283 -16.09 12.07 0.28
CA PRO A 283 -16.34 13.35 0.96
C PRO A 283 -16.66 14.51 0.00
N PHE A 284 -16.51 14.31 -1.31
CA PHE A 284 -16.86 15.27 -2.36
C PHE A 284 -18.16 14.96 -3.12
N SER A 285 -18.94 13.94 -2.73
CA SER A 285 -20.25 13.73 -3.34
C SER A 285 -21.25 14.76 -2.79
N GLN A 286 -21.50 15.82 -3.55
CA GLN A 286 -22.69 16.63 -3.32
C GLN A 286 -23.94 15.80 -3.66
N ALA A 287 -24.55 15.21 -2.64
CA ALA A 287 -25.96 14.87 -2.68
C ALA A 287 -26.72 16.08 -2.12
N LYS A 288 -27.20 16.94 -3.04
CA LYS A 288 -28.28 17.87 -2.70
C LYS A 288 -29.54 17.05 -2.38
N SER A 289 -29.98 17.11 -1.14
CA SER A 289 -31.36 16.85 -0.69
C SER A 289 -31.46 17.48 0.70
N GLY A 290 -31.88 18.75 0.82
CA GLY A 290 -33.28 19.18 1.00
C GLY A 290 -33.67 18.99 2.48
N HIS A 291 -34.26 19.90 3.25
CA HIS A 291 -35.08 21.09 3.02
C HIS A 291 -35.36 21.67 4.43
N PHE A 292 -35.47 22.98 4.66
CA PHE A 292 -36.39 23.58 5.66
C PHE A 292 -36.42 25.11 5.46
N GLU A 293 -37.60 25.58 5.06
CA GLU A 293 -38.17 26.96 4.96
C GLU A 293 -37.40 28.07 4.25
#